data_AF-A0A6A3HVR5-F1
#
_entry.id   AF-A0A6A3HVR5-F1
#
_cell.length_a   1.000
_cell.length_b   1.000
_cell.length_c   1.000
_cell.angle_alpha   90.00
_cell.angle_beta   90.00
_cell.angle_gamma   90.00
#
_symmetry.space_group_name_H-M   'P 1'
#
loop_
_entity.id
_entity.type
_entity.pdbx_description
1 polymer ?
#
loop_
_entity_poly.entity_id
_entity_poly.type
_entity_poly.pdbx_seq_one_letter_code
_entity_poly.pdbx_strand_id
1 'polypeptide(L)' 'MAPNPFEVSDAIAAVASCTSATRRRVLVTGAAGFIGFHTAKALLARGDDVVIVDELNDYYDVQLKQS' A
#
# COMPACT_ATOMS: atom_id res chain seq x y z
N MET A 1 -45.92 2.04 11.72
CA MET A 1 -44.85 2.48 12.63
C MET A 1 -43.65 2.83 11.76
N ALA A 2 -43.44 4.10 11.45
CA ALA A 2 -42.30 4.53 10.64
C ALA A 2 -41.00 4.35 11.47
N PRO A 3 -39.86 4.01 10.84
CA PRO A 3 -38.59 3.90 11.55
C PRO A 3 -38.27 5.22 12.27
N ASN A 4 -37.69 5.10 13.47
CA ASN A 4 -37.39 6.26 14.31
C ASN A 4 -36.35 7.16 13.60
N PRO A 5 -36.45 8.50 13.73
CA PRO A 5 -35.50 9.43 13.10
C PRO A 5 -34.12 9.47 13.79
N PHE A 6 -33.91 8.75 14.90
CA PHE A 6 -32.63 8.72 15.62
C PHE A 6 -31.67 7.64 15.09
N GLU A 7 -32.15 6.56 14.45
CA GLU A 7 -31.29 5.52 13.84
C GLU A 7 -30.59 5.96 12.55
N VAL A 8 -31.12 6.99 11.87
CA VAL A 8 -30.61 7.39 10.55
C VAL A 8 -29.22 8.05 10.65
N SER A 9 -28.91 8.75 11.75
CA SER A 9 -27.58 9.33 11.97
C SER A 9 -26.52 8.28 12.30
N ASP A 10 -26.86 7.26 13.09
CA ASP A 10 -25.94 6.18 13.46
C ASP A 10 -25.61 5.29 12.25
N ALA A 11 -26.59 5.06 11.37
CA ALA A 11 -26.38 4.37 10.10
C ALA A 11 -25.46 5.16 9.15
N ILE A 12 -25.60 6.49 9.07
CA ILE A 12 -24.71 7.35 8.26
C ILE A 12 -23.30 7.39 8.86
N ALA A 13 -23.15 7.42 10.19
CA ALA A 13 -21.84 7.34 10.86
C ALA A 13 -21.15 5.99 10.61
N ALA A 14 -21.89 4.88 10.63
CA ALA A 14 -21.37 3.55 10.29
C ALA A 14 -21.00 3.42 8.81
N VAL A 15 -21.79 4.00 7.89
CA VAL A 15 -21.47 4.05 6.44
C VAL A 15 -20.27 4.97 6.16
N ALA A 16 -20.13 6.08 6.89
CA ALA A 16 -18.94 6.94 6.84
C ALA A 16 -17.68 6.21 7.34
N SER A 17 -17.78 5.42 8.41
CA SER A 17 -16.68 4.57 8.90
C SER A 17 -16.37 3.38 7.97
N CYS A 18 -17.35 2.89 7.21
CA CYS A 18 -17.19 1.80 6.25
C CYS A 18 -16.54 2.25 4.93
N THR A 19 -16.40 3.56 4.71
CA THR A 19 -15.55 4.11 3.64
C THR A 19 -14.08 4.17 4.06
N SER A 20 -13.68 3.37 5.05
CA SER A 20 -12.28 3.17 5.44
C SER A 20 -11.56 2.50 4.27
N ALA A 21 -11.01 3.31 3.37
CA ALA A 21 -9.96 2.88 2.47
C ALA A 21 -8.90 2.23 3.37
N THR A 22 -8.84 0.89 3.39
CA THR A 22 -7.95 0.16 4.29
C THR A 22 -6.51 0.47 3.88
N ARG A 23 -5.97 1.53 4.47
CA ARG A 23 -4.59 1.96 4.32
C ARG A 23 -3.72 0.92 5.00
N ARG A 24 -3.02 0.11 4.21
CA ARG A 24 -2.12 -0.92 4.75
C ARG A 24 -0.73 -0.33 4.93
N ARG A 25 -0.02 -0.79 5.95
CA ARG A 25 1.43 -0.59 6.06
C ARG A 25 2.13 -1.76 5.39
N VAL A 26 2.94 -1.47 4.37
CA VAL A 26 3.61 -2.46 3.54
C VAL A 26 5.11 -2.24 3.59
N LEU A 27 5.86 -3.28 3.93
CA LEU A 27 7.32 -3.30 3.80
C LEU A 27 7.68 -3.81 2.40
N VAL A 28 8.48 -3.04 1.66
CA VAL A 28 8.97 -3.40 0.34
C VAL A 28 10.49 -3.53 0.38
N THR A 29 10.99 -4.70 -0.02
CA THR A 29 12.42 -4.95 -0.24
C THR A 29 12.78 -4.90 -1.71
N GLY A 30 13.99 -4.46 -2.07
CA GLY A 30 14.41 -4.35 -3.47
C GLY A 30 13.70 -3.22 -4.24
N ALA A 31 13.25 -2.16 -3.54
CA ALA A 31 12.55 -1.03 -4.14
C ALA A 31 13.43 -0.12 -5.02
N ALA A 32 14.75 -0.19 -4.90
CA ALA A 32 15.72 0.43 -5.79
C ALA A 32 15.85 -0.34 -7.11
N GLY A 33 15.40 -1.60 -7.16
CA GLY A 33 15.30 -2.38 -8.39
C GLY A 33 14.11 -1.97 -9.27
N PHE A 34 14.09 -2.44 -10.51
CA PHE A 34 13.05 -2.11 -11.49
C PHE A 34 11.64 -2.48 -11.00
N ILE A 35 11.46 -3.72 -10.52
CA ILE A 35 10.14 -4.22 -10.09
C ILE A 35 9.72 -3.53 -8.79
N GLY A 36 10.61 -3.48 -7.79
CA GLY A 36 10.30 -2.92 -6.49
C GLY A 36 9.93 -1.43 -6.56
N PHE A 37 10.56 -0.65 -7.44
CA PHE A 37 10.18 0.75 -7.68
C PHE A 37 8.74 0.88 -8.17
N HIS A 38 8.36 0.10 -9.19
CA HIS A 38 7.00 0.13 -9.74
C HIS A 38 5.96 -0.39 -8.75
N THR A 39 6.30 -1.43 -7.98
CA THR A 39 5.44 -1.95 -6.90
C THR A 39 5.22 -0.91 -5.81
N ALA A 40 6.27 -0.28 -5.29
CA ALA A 40 6.16 0.75 -4.26
C ALA A 40 5.33 1.95 -4.78
N LYS A 41 5.56 2.38 -6.02
CA LYS A 41 4.78 3.45 -6.66
C LYS A 41 3.29 3.11 -6.76
N ALA A 42 2.95 1.87 -7.15
CA ALA A 42 1.56 1.43 -7.24
C ALA A 42 0.88 1.36 -5.86
N LEU A 43 1.59 0.88 -4.84
CA LEU A 43 1.09 0.82 -3.46
C LEU A 43 0.84 2.23 -2.88
N LEU A 44 1.77 3.16 -3.09
CA LEU A 44 1.59 4.56 -2.70
C LEU A 44 0.40 5.21 -3.43
N ALA A 45 0.23 4.96 -4.73
CA ALA A 45 -0.90 5.47 -5.50
C ALA A 45 -2.26 4.89 -5.05
N ARG A 46 -2.27 3.66 -4.50
CA ARG A 46 -3.45 3.05 -3.86
C ARG A 46 -3.79 3.71 -2.52
N GLY A 47 -2.89 4.51 -1.96
CA GLY A 47 -3.05 5.18 -0.67
C GLY A 47 -2.46 4.40 0.51
N ASP A 48 -1.65 3.38 0.27
CA ASP A 48 -0.97 2.65 1.34
C ASP A 48 0.20 3.43 1.93
N ASP A 49 0.61 3.02 3.13
CA ASP A 49 1.87 3.40 3.75
C ASP A 49 2.94 2.40 3.36
N VAL A 50 4.00 2.87 2.70
CA VAL A 50 5.09 2.01 2.23
C VAL A 50 6.37 2.35 2.97
N VAL A 51 6.97 1.34 3.61
CA VAL A 51 8.32 1.38 4.17
C VAL A 51 9.23 0.60 3.23
N ILE A 52 10.37 1.18 2.88
CA ILE A 52 11.33 0.57 1.97
C ILE A 52 12.57 0.18 2.75
N VAL A 53 13.02 -1.06 2.56
CA VAL A 53 14.32 -1.54 3.05
C VAL A 53 15.03 -2.19 1.88
N ASP A 54 16.12 -1.60 1.42
CA ASP A 54 16.90 -2.13 0.30
C ASP A 54 18.37 -2.27 0.68
N GLU A 55 18.99 -3.31 0.14
CA GLU A 55 20.42 -3.51 0.21
C GLU A 55 21.02 -2.94 -1.09
N LEU A 56 21.45 -1.69 -1.03
CA LEU A 56 22.19 -1.03 -2.11
C LEU A 56 23.61 -1.58 -2.14
N ASN A 57 23.77 -2.79 -2.62
CA ASN A 57 25.07 -3.37 -2.92
C ASN A 57 25.29 -3.27 -4.43
N ASP A 58 26.48 -2.82 -4.86
CA ASP A 58 26.96 -2.84 -6.25
C ASP A 58 27.16 -4.27 -6.79
N TYR A 59 26.61 -5.27 -6.11
CA TYR A 59 26.93 -6.66 -6.27
C TYR A 59 26.11 -7.31 -7.38
N TYR A 60 26.37 -6.84 -8.60
CA TYR A 60 26.38 -7.71 -9.77
C TYR A 60 27.69 -7.52 -10.50
N ASP A 61 28.63 -8.43 -10.24
CA ASP A 61 29.78 -8.61 -11.09
C ASP A 61 29.29 -9.06 -12.48
N VAL A 62 29.46 -8.19 -13.47
CA VAL A 62 29.04 -8.37 -14.88
C VAL A 62 29.68 -9.63 -15.50
N GLN A 63 30.67 -10.20 -14.82
CA GLN A 63 31.45 -11.38 -15.21
C GLN A 63 30.63 -12.67 -15.31
N LEU A 64 29.45 -12.77 -14.68
CA LEU A 64 28.60 -13.98 -14.77
C LEU A 64 27.80 -14.10 -16.07
N LYS A 65 28.01 -13.21 -17.05
CA LYS A 65 27.47 -13.30 -18.42
C LYS A 65 28.49 -13.69 -19.50
N GLN A 66 29.69 -14.13 -19.11
CA GLN A 66 30.68 -14.66 -20.06
C GLN A 66 30.91 -16.16 -19.85
N SER A 67 30.02 -16.97 -20.43
CA SER A 67 30.30 -18.37 -20.75
C SER A 67 29.41 -18.81 -21.89
#